data_AF-A0A6J1DRK7-F1
#
_entry.id   AF-A0A6J1DRK7-F1
#
_cell.length_a   1.000
_cell.length_b   1.000
_cell.length_c   1.000
_cell.angle_alpha   90.00
_cell.angle_beta   90.00
_cell.angle_gamma   90.00
#
_symmetry.space_group_name_H-M   'P 1'
#
loop_
_entity.id
_entity.type
_entity.pdbx_description
1 polymer ?
#
loop_
_entity_poly.entity_id
_entity_poly.type
_entity_poly.pdbx_seq_one_letter_code
_entity_poly.pdbx_strand_id
1 'polypeptide(L)' 'MGWIWMEAVLPLGIIAGMLCIMGNAQYQIHKAAHGRPKHIGNDMWDVAMERRDKKLMENFSAASHS' A
#
# COMPACT_ATOMS: atom_id res chain seq x y z
N MET A 1 -20.12 28.98 26.57
CA MET A 1 -20.86 27.99 25.76
C MET A 1 -20.48 28.03 24.27
N GLY A 2 -19.19 28.11 23.92
CA GLY A 2 -18.75 28.16 22.50
C GLY A 2 -18.18 26.84 21.96
N TRP A 3 -17.94 25.85 22.84
CA TRP A 3 -17.19 24.64 22.51
C TRP A 3 -18.04 23.37 22.49
N ILE A 4 -19.36 23.49 22.72
CA ILE A 4 -20.33 22.36 22.72
C ILE A 4 -20.29 21.56 21.41
N TRP A 5 -20.10 22.23 20.27
CA TRP A 5 -19.93 21.58 18.98
C TRP A 5 -18.74 20.61 18.90
N MET A 6 -17.68 20.79 19.70
CA MET A 6 -16.55 19.86 19.71
C MET A 6 -16.91 18.51 20.32
N GLU A 7 -17.90 18.46 21.23
CA GLU A 7 -18.39 17.18 21.75
C GLU A 7 -19.03 16.33 20.66
N ALA A 8 -19.64 16.96 19.65
CA ALA A 8 -20.18 16.27 18.47
C ALA A 8 -19.11 15.95 17.42
N VAL A 9 -18.04 16.77 17.32
CA VAL A 9 -16.92 16.53 16.41
C VAL A 9 -16.00 15.42 16.92
N LEU A 10 -15.89 15.21 18.23
CA LEU A 10 -15.05 14.17 18.83
C LEU A 10 -15.37 12.75 18.30
N PRO A 11 -16.62 12.26 18.31
CA PRO A 11 -16.95 10.95 17.74
C PRO A 11 -16.73 10.89 16.22
N LEU A 12 -16.98 11.99 15.50
CA LEU A 12 -16.68 12.07 14.06
C LEU A 12 -15.18 11.99 13.78
N GLY A 13 -14.36 12.61 14.62
CA GLY A 13 -12.90 12.56 14.55
C GLY A 13 -12.34 11.16 14.77
N ILE A 14 -12.95 10.39 15.69
CA ILE A 14 -12.58 8.98 15.91
C ILE A 14 -12.89 8.16 14.65
N ILE A 15 -14.06 8.34 14.04
CA ILE A 15 -14.44 7.65 12.80
C ILE A 15 -13.47 8.00 11.67
N ALA A 16 -13.15 9.29 11.50
CA ALA A 16 -12.16 9.74 10.52
C ALA A 16 -10.78 9.12 10.76
N GLY A 17 -10.35 9.06 12.03
CA GLY A 17 -9.11 8.39 12.44
C GLY A 17 -9.08 6.92 12.05
N MET A 18 -10.18 6.20 12.28
CA MET A 18 -10.29 4.78 11.89
C MET A 18 -10.24 4.58 10.37
N LEU A 19 -10.86 5.47 9.59
CA LEU A 19 -10.76 5.43 8.13
C LEU A 19 -9.32 5.66 7.64
N CYS A 20 -8.60 6.60 8.25
CA CYS A 20 -7.19 6.84 7.96
C CYS A 20 -6.32 5.63 8.30
N ILE A 21 -6.56 4.99 9.45
CA ILE A 21 -5.84 3.77 9.86
C ILE A 21 -6.10 2.64 8.87
N MET A 22 -7.34 2.43 8.45
CA MET A 22 -7.69 1.37 7.51
C MET A 22 -6.92 1.50 6.19
N GLY A 23 -6.90 2.70 5.58
CA GLY A 23 -6.17 2.93 4.33
C GLY A 23 -4.64 2.80 4.50
N ASN A 24 -4.10 3.36 5.58
CA ASN A 24 -2.65 3.36 5.80
C ASN A 24 -2.12 1.98 6.22
N ALA A 25 -2.89 1.21 6.98
CA ALA A 25 -2.54 -0.17 7.35
C ALA A 25 -2.39 -1.04 6.10
N GLN A 26 -3.37 -0.98 5.18
CA GLN A 26 -3.32 -1.72 3.92
C GLN A 26 -2.12 -1.29 3.06
N TYR A 27 -1.84 0.02 2.98
CA TYR A 27 -0.69 0.54 2.24
C TYR A 27 0.64 0.03 2.80
N GLN A 28 0.83 0.11 4.11
CA GLN A 28 2.07 -0.30 4.77
C GLN A 28 2.30 -1.81 4.65
N ILE A 29 1.25 -2.62 4.80
CA ILE A 29 1.34 -4.08 4.64
C ILE A 29 1.71 -4.43 3.19
N HIS A 30 1.07 -3.81 2.19
CA HIS A 30 1.39 -4.08 0.78
C HIS A 30 2.83 -3.68 0.45
N LYS A 31 3.25 -2.50 0.90
CA LYS A 31 4.61 -1.99 0.70
C LYS A 31 5.65 -2.89 1.36
N ALA A 32 5.38 -3.42 2.56
CA ALA A 32 6.26 -4.37 3.22
C ALA A 32 6.35 -5.71 2.49
N ALA A 33 5.23 -6.24 1.98
CA ALA A 33 5.21 -7.55 1.31
C ALA A 33 5.85 -7.54 -0.11
N HIS A 34 5.68 -6.46 -0.87
CA HIS A 34 6.13 -6.38 -2.26
C HIS A 34 7.33 -5.45 -2.47
N GLY A 35 7.82 -4.80 -1.41
CA GLY A 35 8.89 -3.81 -1.46
C GLY A 35 8.51 -2.47 -2.13
N ARG A 36 7.32 -2.38 -2.73
CA ARG A 36 6.83 -1.21 -3.48
C ARG A 36 5.36 -0.90 -3.20
N PRO A 37 4.93 0.37 -3.33
CA PRO A 37 3.52 0.75 -3.30
C PRO A 37 2.69 -0.04 -4.33
N LYS A 38 1.42 -0.29 -4.02
CA LYS A 38 0.50 -0.95 -4.95
C LYS A 38 0.28 -0.07 -6.18
N HIS A 39 0.50 -0.62 -7.38
CA HIS A 39 0.17 0.07 -8.62
C HIS A 39 -1.35 0.04 -8.86
N ILE A 40 -1.93 1.20 -9.15
CA ILE A 40 -3.37 1.35 -9.40
C ILE A 40 -3.57 1.31 -10.91
N GLY A 41 -4.53 0.52 -11.39
CA GLY A 41 -4.79 0.39 -12.83
C GLY A 41 -3.83 -0.53 -13.56
N ASN A 42 -3.24 -1.51 -12.85
CA ASN A 42 -2.31 -2.49 -13.41
C ASN A 42 -3.01 -3.34 -14.50
N ASP A 43 -2.66 -3.10 -15.75
CA ASP A 43 -3.27 -3.78 -16.89
C ASP A 43 -2.55 -5.11 -17.21
N MET A 44 -3.00 -5.82 -18.25
CA MET A 44 -2.39 -7.10 -18.63
C MET A 44 -0.94 -6.96 -19.09
N TRP A 45 -0.56 -5.79 -19.62
CA TRP A 45 0.80 -5.50 -20.04
C TRP A 45 1.72 -5.36 -18.82
N ASP A 46 1.28 -4.63 -17.79
CA ASP A 46 2.05 -4.47 -16.55
C ASP A 46 2.26 -5.80 -15.83
N VAL A 47 1.24 -6.67 -15.78
CA VAL A 47 1.37 -8.02 -15.21
C VAL A 47 2.39 -8.85 -15.98
N ALA A 48 2.39 -8.77 -17.32
CA ALA A 48 3.34 -9.51 -18.15
C ALA A 48 4.78 -9.01 -17.96
N MET A 49 4.96 -7.68 -17.88
CA MET A 49 6.24 -7.04 -17.60
C MET A 49 6.76 -7.41 -16.20
N GLU A 50 5.93 -7.35 -15.16
CA GLU A 50 6.34 -7.69 -13.79
C GLU A 50 6.81 -9.15 -13.68
N ARG A 51 6.11 -10.09 -14.33
CA ARG A 51 6.52 -11.51 -14.38
C ARG A 51 7.83 -11.71 -15.13
N ARG A 52 8.04 -10.97 -16.23
CA ARG A 52 9.28 -11.00 -17.01
C ARG A 52 10.45 -10.50 -16.16
N ASP A 53 10.29 -9.34 -15.54
CA ASP A 53 11.36 -8.68 -14.77
C ASP A 53 11.74 -9.50 -13.53
N LYS A 54 10.75 -10.15 -12.89
CA LYS A 54 11.02 -11.09 -11.79
C LYS A 54 11.90 -12.27 -12.23
N LYS A 55 11.56 -12.94 -13.34
CA LYS A 55 12.38 -14.05 -13.88
C LYS A 55 13.79 -13.61 -14.27
N LEU A 56 13.89 -12.40 -14.83
CA LEU A 56 15.16 -11.84 -15.24
C LEU A 56 16.07 -11.58 -14.02
N MET A 57 15.54 -10.97 -12.95
CA MET A 57 16.28 -10.80 -11.70
C MET A 57 16.68 -12.14 -11.06
N GLU A 58 15.80 -13.14 -11.04
CA GLU A 58 16.11 -14.47 -10.52
C GLU A 58 17.31 -15.08 -11.27
N ASN A 59 17.30 -15.03 -12.61
CA ASN A 59 18.40 -15.53 -13.44
C ASN A 59 19.72 -14.77 -13.18
N PHE A 60 19.68 -13.45 -13.04
CA PHE A 60 20.87 -12.65 -12.73
C PHE A 60 21.41 -12.97 -11.33
N SER A 61 20.54 -13.15 -10.34
CA SER A 61 20.95 -13.50 -8.98
C SER A 61 21.60 -14.89 -8.92
N ALA A 62 21.06 -15.87 -9.67
CA ALA A 62 21.64 -17.21 -9.78
C ALA A 62 23.01 -17.20 -10.50
N ALA A 63 23.13 -16.45 -11.59
CA ALA A 63 24.38 -16.33 -12.35
C ALA A 63 25.49 -15.61 -11.56
N SER A 64 25.14 -14.64 -10.71
CA SER A 64 26.11 -13.94 -9.84
C SER A 64 26.63 -14.78 -8.67
N HIS A 65 25.97 -15.90 -8.35
CA HIS A 65 26.37 -16.83 -7.29
C HIS A 65 27.18 -18.03 -7.81
N SER A 66 27.54 -18.03 -9.11
CA SER A 66 28.36 -19.05 -9.80
C SER A 66 29.78 -18.56 -10.01
#